data_AF-A0A2V8TIK6-F1
#
_entry.id   AF-A0A2V8TIK6-F1
#
_cell.length_a   1.000
_cell.length_b   1.000
_cell.length_c   1.000
_cell.angle_alpha   90.00
_cell.angle_beta   90.00
_cell.angle_gamma   90.00
#
_symmetry.space_group_name_H-M   'P 1'
#
loop_
_entity.id
_entity.type
_entity.pdbx_description
1 polymer ?
#
loop_
_entity_poly.entity_id
_entity_poly.type
_entity_poly.pdbx_seq_one_letter_code
_entity_poly.pdbx_strand_id
1 'polypeptide(L)'
;MCGTEGRLLITRAQFEFTPAEKGAQTEIVKSEHDQTIDHVENFLDCVRTRKRPNGDVYIGHRSAQASHLGNLAYLQKRRIKFDPVREEIQPL
;
A
#
# COMPACT_ATOMS: atom_id res chain seq x y z
N MET A 1 -0.18 -9.61 6.15
CA MET A 1 -0.46 -8.62 7.21
C MET A 1 -1.00 -9.36 8.43
N CYS A 2 -0.60 -8.98 9.63
CA CYS A 2 -1.09 -9.58 10.88
C CYS A 2 -1.72 -8.47 11.73
N GLY A 3 -2.94 -8.70 12.22
CA GLY A 3 -3.67 -7.84 13.15
C GLY A 3 -4.16 -8.63 14.37
N THR A 4 -4.89 -7.96 15.26
CA THR A 4 -5.43 -8.61 16.48
C THR A 4 -6.49 -9.67 16.16
N GLU A 5 -7.26 -9.45 15.09
CA GLU A 5 -8.37 -10.31 14.69
C GLU A 5 -7.96 -11.45 13.74
N GLY A 6 -6.69 -11.50 13.33
CA GLY A 6 -6.20 -12.53 12.43
C GLY A 6 -5.11 -12.04 11.49
N ARG A 7 -4.90 -12.78 10.42
CA ARG A 7 -3.92 -12.45 9.37
C ARG A 7 -4.58 -12.45 8.00
N LEU A 8 -4.11 -11.53 7.18
CA LEU A 8 -4.51 -11.38 5.78
C LEU A 8 -3.29 -11.59 4.89
N LEU A 9 -3.30 -12.63 4.07
CA LEU A 9 -2.35 -12.82 2.97
C LEU A 9 -2.98 -12.26 1.70
N ILE A 10 -2.28 -11.39 0.99
CA ILE A 10 -2.75 -10.83 -0.28
C ILE A 10 -1.74 -11.18 -1.35
N THR A 11 -2.23 -11.70 -2.46
CA THR A 11 -1.48 -11.95 -3.68
C THR A 11 -2.15 -11.23 -4.84
N ARG A 12 -1.57 -11.32 -6.05
CA ARG A 12 -2.25 -10.82 -7.25
C ARG A 12 -3.51 -11.61 -7.61
N ALA A 13 -3.58 -12.89 -7.24
CA ALA A 13 -4.64 -13.80 -7.66
C ALA A 13 -5.75 -13.98 -6.63
N GLN A 14 -5.48 -13.70 -5.36
CA GLN A 14 -6.43 -13.93 -4.26
C GLN A 14 -5.99 -13.19 -2.99
N PHE A 15 -6.93 -13.06 -2.05
CA PHE A 15 -6.61 -12.86 -0.65
C PHE A 15 -7.10 -14.04 0.21
N GLU A 16 -6.39 -14.25 1.30
CA GLU A 16 -6.72 -15.27 2.30
C GLU A 16 -6.79 -14.61 3.67
N PHE A 17 -7.93 -14.73 4.33
CA PHE A 17 -8.11 -14.25 5.69
C PHE A 17 -8.21 -15.43 6.65
N THR A 18 -7.27 -15.52 7.60
CA THR A 18 -7.32 -16.48 8.70
C THR A 18 -7.66 -15.74 10.00
N PRO A 19 -8.84 -15.97 10.60
CA PRO A 19 -9.20 -15.37 11.89
C PRO A 19 -8.25 -15.82 13.02
N ALA A 20 -8.14 -15.02 14.08
CA ALA A 20 -7.31 -15.35 15.25
C ALA A 20 -7.89 -16.49 16.11
N GLU A 21 -9.18 -16.79 15.97
CA GLU A 21 -9.84 -17.86 16.73
C GLU A 21 -9.24 -19.24 16.41
N LYS A 22 -8.98 -20.01 17.46
CA LYS A 22 -8.37 -21.33 17.34
C LYS A 22 -9.30 -22.28 16.58
N GLY A 23 -8.80 -22.80 15.44
CA GLY A 23 -9.55 -23.73 14.60
C GLY A 23 -10.50 -23.06 13.61
N ALA A 24 -10.48 -21.73 13.52
CA ALA A 24 -11.22 -21.01 12.48
C ALA A 24 -10.74 -21.40 11.08
N GLN A 25 -11.69 -21.43 10.14
CA GLN A 25 -11.39 -21.70 8.74
C GLN A 25 -10.82 -20.44 8.07
N THR A 26 -9.86 -20.64 7.17
CA THR A 26 -9.36 -19.56 6.31
C THR A 26 -10.36 -19.31 5.19
N GLU A 27 -10.79 -18.07 5.04
CA GLU A 27 -11.56 -17.62 3.89
C GLU A 27 -10.60 -17.29 2.74
N ILE A 28 -10.90 -17.79 1.54
CA ILE A 28 -10.11 -17.54 0.33
C ILE A 28 -11.01 -16.88 -0.70
N VAL A 29 -10.64 -15.68 -1.13
CA VAL A 29 -11.38 -14.94 -2.16
C VAL A 29 -10.44 -14.69 -3.33
N LYS A 30 -10.83 -15.21 -4.50
CA LYS A 30 -10.08 -15.04 -5.74
C LYS A 30 -10.33 -13.65 -6.32
N SER A 31 -9.29 -13.09 -6.93
CA SER A 31 -9.42 -11.90 -7.76
C SER A 31 -10.23 -12.28 -9.00
N GLU A 32 -11.31 -11.55 -9.25
CA GLU A 32 -12.12 -11.74 -10.46
C GLU A 32 -11.47 -11.06 -11.68
N HIS A 33 -10.64 -10.04 -11.44
CA HIS A 33 -10.04 -9.18 -12.46
C HIS A 33 -8.51 -9.14 -12.34
N ASP A 34 -7.82 -8.78 -13.43
CA ASP A 34 -6.40 -8.45 -13.36
C ASP A 34 -6.21 -6.98 -12.95
N GLN A 35 -5.50 -6.80 -11.84
CA GLN A 35 -5.29 -5.49 -11.21
C GLN A 35 -4.55 -4.50 -12.12
N THR A 36 -3.71 -4.97 -13.06
CA THR A 36 -3.03 -4.08 -14.01
C THR A 36 -4.02 -3.54 -15.03
N ILE A 37 -4.92 -4.38 -15.54
CA ILE A 37 -6.00 -3.97 -16.44
C ILE A 37 -6.91 -2.96 -15.73
N ASP A 38 -7.37 -3.25 -14.51
CA ASP A 38 -8.21 -2.34 -13.73
C ASP A 38 -7.53 -0.98 -13.51
N HIS A 39 -6.21 -0.96 -13.28
CA HIS A 39 -5.45 0.27 -13.11
C HIS A 39 -5.36 1.10 -14.39
N VAL A 40 -5.15 0.46 -15.55
CA VAL A 40 -5.13 1.14 -16.86
C VAL A 40 -6.52 1.66 -17.21
N GLU A 41 -7.57 0.88 -16.97
CA GLU A 41 -8.95 1.30 -17.18
C GLU A 41 -9.31 2.51 -16.33
N ASN A 42 -8.91 2.52 -15.05
CA ASN A 42 -9.07 3.68 -14.18
C ASN A 42 -8.41 4.92 -14.78
N PHE A 43 -7.17 4.82 -15.25
CA PHE A 43 -6.47 5.94 -15.88
C PHE A 43 -7.19 6.45 -17.12
N LEU A 44 -7.57 5.56 -18.04
CA LEU A 44 -8.27 5.94 -19.27
C LEU A 44 -9.63 6.59 -18.99
N ASP A 45 -10.36 6.08 -18.01
CA ASP A 45 -11.62 6.69 -17.57
C ASP A 45 -11.39 8.09 -16.96
N CYS A 46 -10.33 8.28 -16.16
CA CYS A 46 -9.98 9.59 -15.61
C CYS A 46 -9.61 10.60 -16.70
N VAL A 47 -8.91 10.18 -17.75
CA VAL A 47 -8.61 11.04 -18.91
C VAL A 47 -9.89 11.51 -19.59
N ARG A 48 -10.86 10.61 -19.79
CA ARG A 48 -12.14 10.92 -20.45
C ARG A 48 -13.04 11.81 -19.60
N THR A 49 -13.21 11.45 -18.33
CA THR A 49 -14.16 12.09 -17.41
C THR A 49 -13.58 13.30 -16.70
N ARG A 50 -12.25 13.49 -16.75
CA ARG A 50 -11.50 14.49 -15.97
C ARG A 50 -11.60 14.30 -14.45
N LYS A 51 -12.03 13.12 -13.98
CA LYS A 51 -11.97 12.78 -12.55
C LYS A 51 -10.53 12.50 -12.11
N ARG A 52 -10.29 12.57 -10.80
CA ARG A 52 -8.98 12.29 -10.19
C ARG A 52 -8.71 10.76 -10.22
N PRO A 53 -7.50 10.31 -10.62
CA PRO A 53 -7.14 8.89 -10.60
C PRO A 53 -6.99 8.37 -9.17
N ASN A 54 -7.10 7.04 -9.01
CA ASN A 54 -6.92 6.39 -7.70
C ASN A 54 -5.53 6.66 -7.09
N GLY A 55 -4.51 6.81 -7.94
CA GLY A 55 -3.15 7.19 -7.57
C GLY A 55 -2.73 8.48 -8.25
N ASP A 56 -3.09 9.61 -7.68
CA ASP A 56 -2.67 10.92 -8.19
C ASP A 56 -1.23 11.29 -7.79
N VAL A 57 -0.79 12.47 -8.23
CA VAL A 57 0.57 12.98 -8.02
C VAL A 57 0.97 13.08 -6.54
N TYR A 58 0.05 13.44 -5.64
CA TYR A 58 0.34 13.54 -4.22
C TYR A 58 0.57 12.15 -3.61
N ILE A 59 -0.25 11.16 -4.00
CA ILE A 59 -0.01 9.76 -3.61
C ILE A 59 1.35 9.29 -4.14
N GLY A 60 1.66 9.59 -5.40
CA GLY A 60 2.96 9.27 -6.01
C GLY A 60 4.15 9.88 -5.27
N HIS A 61 4.07 11.16 -4.89
CA HIS A 61 5.07 11.85 -4.06
C HIS A 61 5.29 11.12 -2.73
N ARG A 62 4.20 10.77 -2.03
CA ARG A 62 4.25 10.08 -0.74
C ARG A 62 4.86 8.68 -0.85
N SER A 63 4.55 7.95 -1.93
CA SER A 63 5.17 6.65 -2.22
C SER A 63 6.68 6.78 -2.44
N ALA A 64 7.11 7.75 -3.26
CA ALA A 64 8.54 7.99 -3.52
C ALA A 64 9.30 8.45 -2.25
N GLN A 65 8.68 9.33 -1.46
CA GLN A 65 9.23 9.81 -0.18
C GLN A 65 9.55 8.65 0.76
N ALA A 66 8.67 7.67 0.91
CA ALA A 66 8.92 6.49 1.75
C ALA A 66 10.16 5.70 1.29
N SER A 67 10.32 5.48 -0.02
CA SER A 67 11.51 4.83 -0.58
C SER A 67 12.80 5.61 -0.29
N HIS A 68 12.77 6.94 -0.43
CA HIS A 68 13.91 7.79 -0.10
C HIS A 68 14.28 7.73 1.39
N LEU A 69 13.29 7.77 2.28
CA LEU A 69 13.52 7.65 3.73
C LEU A 69 14.12 6.29 4.08
N GLY A 70 13.69 5.21 3.41
CA GLY A 70 14.29 3.88 3.55
C GLY A 70 15.76 3.85 3.14
N ASN A 71 16.09 4.46 1.98
CA ASN A 71 17.46 4.57 1.52
C ASN A 71 18.34 5.39 2.48
N LEU A 72 17.81 6.49 3.03
CA LEU A 72 18.52 7.30 4.02
C LEU A 72 18.77 6.52 5.31
N ALA A 73 17.77 5.80 5.82
CA ALA A 73 17.91 4.96 7.01
C ALA A 73 18.99 3.90 6.83
N TYR A 74 19.02 3.25 5.66
CA TYR A 74 20.02 2.26 5.29
C TYR A 74 21.43 2.85 5.26
N LEU A 75 21.64 3.94 4.51
CA LEU A 75 22.95 4.57 4.34
C LEU A 75 23.49 5.16 5.65
N GLN A 76 22.64 5.79 6.45
CA GLN A 76 23.04 6.43 7.71
C GLN A 76 23.09 5.46 8.88
N LYS A 77 22.66 4.21 8.70
CA LYS A 77 22.59 3.17 9.74
C LYS A 77 21.87 3.64 11.01
N ARG A 78 20.80 4.43 10.83
CA ARG A 78 20.02 4.97 11.95
C ARG A 78 18.53 4.96 11.65
N ARG A 79 17.74 5.00 12.72
CA ARG A 79 16.31 5.25 12.62
C ARG A 79 16.07 6.68 12.13
N ILE A 80 15.20 6.81 11.13
CA ILE A 80 14.69 8.10 10.66
C ILE A 80 13.37 8.39 11.37
N LYS A 81 13.32 9.48 12.12
CA LYS A 81 12.08 10.05 12.66
C LYS A 81 11.61 11.11 11.68
N PHE A 82 10.45 10.91 11.08
CA PHE A 82 9.94 11.75 10.00
C PHE A 82 8.57 12.32 10.38
N ASP A 83 8.39 13.61 10.17
CA ASP A 83 7.11 14.30 10.29
C ASP A 83 6.39 14.26 8.93
N PRO A 84 5.32 13.47 8.76
CA PRO A 84 4.62 13.37 7.49
C PRO A 84 3.75 14.59 7.17
N VAL A 85 3.52 15.52 8.10
CA VAL A 85 2.73 16.73 7.83
C VAL A 85 3.64 17.84 7.33
N ARG A 86 4.81 18.00 7.97
CA ARG A 86 5.81 19.01 7.59
C ARG A 86 6.78 18.53 6.51
N GLU A 87 6.82 17.21 6.28
CA GLU A 87 7.76 16.53 5.38
C GLU A 87 9.24 16.71 5.78
N GLU A 88 9.51 16.70 7.08
CA GLU A 88 10.82 16.98 7.67
C GLU A 88 11.36 15.75 8.41
N ILE A 89 12.67 15.50 8.28
CA ILE A 89 13.37 14.56 9.15
C ILE A 89 13.68 15.28 10.46
N GLN A 90 13.20 14.74 11.57
CA GLN A 90 13.46 15.28 12.90
C GLN A 90 14.91 14.98 13.33
N PRO A 91 15.55 15.91 14.05
CA PRO A 91 16.85 15.64 14.67
C PRO A 91 16.74 14.46 15.65
N LEU A 92 17.89 13.82 15.89
CA LEU A 92 18.03 12.70 16.81
C LEU A 92 17.78 13.13 18.25
#